data_AF-A0A1T5EDP5-F1
#
_entry.id   AF-A0A1T5EDP5-F1
#
_cell.length_a   1.000
_cell.length_b   1.000
_cell.length_c   1.000
_cell.angle_alpha   90.00
_cell.angle_beta   90.00
_cell.angle_gamma   90.00
#
_symmetry.space_group_name_H-M   'P 1'
#
loop_
_entity.id
_entity.type
_entity.pdbx_description
1 polymer ?
#
loop_
_entity_poly.entity_id
_entity_poly.type
_entity_poly.pdbx_seq_one_letter_code
_entity_poly.pdbx_strand_id
1 'polypeptide(L)'
;MKKIILLFAGILILTSCSNEGVVAEQEVLADEAVKNQDLSAKGGIKVTVCHKGNIINVAQASLKVHINHGDAVDLDGDGFYHIDNPCSATDFDDTIAFDQNTLVDADGDGFYNIDNPFSETDCDDAIAFDQSTLVDADGDGFYNIDNPCSETDCDDANPNVNPGATEICGNSFDDNCDGNVDEDCGPQIGDLLEGGIVIYIAPAPTDLDGDGVLDTGLVCALEDLPRVTWGCRFTDLPDVPNVTSSPPSGLGAEIGDGVSNTNAILLDCTDAPAALSARSLGSDWFLPSAKELNEIYENKAILEAQGFAFQNYYWSSTESKDIGTFENDMAWMQGFYDGKIYLQSKGSEVNVLAVKAF
;
A
#
# COMPACT_ATOMS: atom_id res chain seq x y z
N MET A 1 -34.02 68.14 22.10
CA MET A 1 -34.18 68.69 20.73
C MET A 1 -33.16 68.02 19.82
N LYS A 2 -33.64 67.47 18.69
CA LYS A 2 -32.93 66.97 17.49
C LYS A 2 -31.81 65.93 17.68
N LYS A 3 -32.13 64.65 17.45
CA LYS A 3 -31.17 63.65 16.93
C LYS A 3 -31.64 63.18 15.56
N ILE A 4 -30.66 63.08 14.66
CA ILE A 4 -30.75 63.05 13.20
C ILE A 4 -31.10 61.65 12.71
N ILE A 5 -32.01 61.60 11.74
CA ILE A 5 -32.45 60.44 10.97
C ILE A 5 -31.51 60.30 9.76
N LEU A 6 -30.95 59.12 9.54
CA LEU A 6 -30.23 58.76 8.31
C LEU A 6 -31.04 57.71 7.55
N LEU A 7 -31.50 58.09 6.36
CA LEU A 7 -32.24 57.27 5.40
C LEU A 7 -31.33 56.25 4.73
N PHE A 8 -31.81 55.01 4.63
CA PHE A 8 -31.32 53.99 3.70
C PHE A 8 -31.83 54.29 2.28
N ALA A 9 -30.93 54.30 1.30
CA ALA A 9 -31.25 54.29 -0.13
C ALA A 9 -30.72 52.98 -0.73
N GLY A 10 -31.64 52.15 -1.23
CA GLY A 10 -31.33 50.93 -1.96
C GLY A 10 -30.93 51.23 -3.41
N ILE A 11 -29.91 50.53 -3.89
CA ILE A 11 -29.54 50.42 -5.30
C ILE A 11 -29.53 48.94 -5.68
N LEU A 12 -30.24 48.67 -6.76
CA LEU A 12 -30.47 47.40 -7.43
C LEU A 12 -29.20 46.93 -8.14
N ILE A 13 -28.72 45.71 -7.86
CA ILE A 13 -27.76 44.99 -8.70
C ILE A 13 -28.36 43.61 -9.01
N LEU A 14 -28.67 43.39 -10.28
CA LEU A 14 -29.05 42.10 -10.84
C LEU A 14 -27.79 41.26 -11.05
N THR A 15 -27.69 40.13 -10.36
CA THR A 15 -26.78 39.02 -10.71
C THR A 15 -27.49 37.70 -10.47
N SER A 16 -27.37 36.81 -11.44
CA SER A 16 -28.05 35.53 -11.65
C SER A 16 -28.06 34.58 -10.45
N CYS A 17 -29.21 33.96 -10.16
CA CYS A 17 -29.32 32.80 -9.28
C CYS A 17 -28.83 31.55 -10.00
N SER A 18 -27.75 30.94 -9.53
CA SER A 18 -27.50 29.51 -9.66
C SER A 18 -28.05 28.83 -8.40
N ASN A 19 -29.03 27.93 -8.59
CA ASN A 19 -29.52 27.06 -7.52
C ASN A 19 -28.47 25.96 -7.31
N GLU A 20 -27.60 26.11 -6.33
CA GLU A 20 -26.94 24.99 -5.68
C GLU A 20 -27.57 24.86 -4.30
N GLY A 21 -28.64 24.07 -4.24
CA GLY A 21 -29.32 23.69 -3.02
C GLY A 21 -29.08 22.20 -2.79
N VAL A 22 -28.20 21.90 -1.83
CA VAL A 22 -28.34 20.86 -0.81
C VAL A 22 -29.10 19.61 -1.27
N VAL A 23 -28.36 18.54 -1.63
CA VAL A 23 -28.89 17.17 -1.61
C VAL A 23 -28.20 16.46 -0.46
N ALA A 24 -28.85 16.52 0.69
CA ALA A 24 -28.68 15.58 1.77
C ALA A 24 -30.07 15.42 2.42
N GLU A 25 -30.43 14.16 2.66
CA GLU A 25 -31.69 13.67 3.22
C GLU A 25 -32.88 13.56 2.24
N GLN A 26 -32.88 12.49 1.45
CA GLN A 26 -34.08 11.70 1.23
C GLN A 26 -33.73 10.21 1.01
N GLU A 27 -32.92 9.66 1.90
CA GLU A 27 -32.91 8.21 2.15
C GLU A 27 -34.12 7.84 3.01
N VAL A 28 -34.57 6.60 2.86
CA VAL A 28 -35.72 5.99 3.54
C VAL A 28 -37.05 6.47 2.99
N LEU A 29 -37.68 5.69 2.10
CA LEU A 29 -39.14 5.48 1.99
C LEU A 29 -39.46 4.53 0.82
N ALA A 30 -38.81 3.37 0.73
CA ALA A 30 -39.20 2.31 -0.22
C ALA A 30 -39.91 1.12 0.44
N ASP A 31 -39.77 0.91 1.76
CA ASP A 31 -40.27 -0.32 2.41
C ASP A 31 -41.66 -0.19 3.12
N GLU A 32 -42.18 1.01 3.39
CA GLU A 32 -43.55 1.12 3.96
C GLU A 32 -44.70 1.01 2.93
N ALA A 33 -44.40 0.95 1.64
CA ALA A 33 -45.41 1.03 0.57
C ALA A 33 -46.28 -0.23 0.42
N VAL A 34 -45.88 -1.36 1.00
CA VAL A 34 -46.63 -2.63 0.90
C VAL A 34 -47.45 -2.95 2.16
N LYS A 35 -47.24 -2.26 3.30
CA LYS A 35 -47.93 -2.60 4.56
C LYS A 35 -48.90 -1.57 5.15
N ASN A 36 -49.03 -0.34 4.64
CA ASN A 36 -49.90 0.65 5.27
C ASN A 36 -51.05 1.16 4.40
N GLN A 37 -52.27 0.75 4.77
CA GLN A 37 -53.53 1.27 4.24
C GLN A 37 -53.83 2.74 4.65
N ASP A 38 -52.86 3.48 5.22
CA ASP A 38 -53.11 4.77 5.90
C ASP A 38 -52.19 5.96 5.51
N LEU A 39 -51.52 5.93 4.35
CA LEU A 39 -50.73 7.08 3.84
C LEU A 39 -51.56 8.11 3.05
N SER A 40 -52.88 8.14 3.22
CA SER A 40 -53.80 9.01 2.48
C SER A 40 -53.76 10.51 2.85
N ALA A 41 -52.85 10.96 3.71
CA ALA A 41 -52.98 12.26 4.38
C ALA A 41 -51.90 13.33 4.14
N LYS A 42 -50.81 13.11 3.40
CA LYS A 42 -49.83 14.18 3.06
C LYS A 42 -49.18 13.95 1.69
N GLY A 43 -49.46 14.85 0.73
CA GLY A 43 -48.69 15.07 -0.51
C GLY A 43 -48.05 13.82 -1.12
N GLY A 44 -48.87 12.88 -1.58
CA GLY A 44 -48.45 11.51 -1.90
C GLY A 44 -47.42 11.38 -3.01
N ILE A 45 -46.63 10.32 -2.89
CA ILE A 45 -45.64 9.84 -3.86
C ILE A 45 -46.30 9.78 -5.26
N LYS A 46 -45.62 10.38 -6.23
CA LYS A 46 -46.03 10.38 -7.63
C LYS A 46 -45.12 9.46 -8.42
N VAL A 47 -45.73 8.60 -9.23
CA VAL A 47 -45.04 7.64 -10.07
C VAL A 47 -45.22 8.07 -11.53
N THR A 48 -44.15 7.98 -12.30
CA THR A 48 -44.14 8.36 -13.71
C THR A 48 -44.74 7.23 -14.56
N VAL A 49 -45.66 7.57 -15.45
CA VAL A 49 -46.41 6.61 -16.27
C VAL A 49 -46.49 7.09 -17.71
N CYS A 50 -46.20 6.20 -18.67
CA CYS A 50 -46.48 6.42 -20.08
C CYS A 50 -47.91 5.96 -20.39
N HIS A 51 -48.84 6.92 -20.48
CA HIS A 51 -50.21 6.68 -20.90
C HIS A 51 -50.40 7.10 -22.36
N LYS A 52 -50.50 6.11 -23.26
CA LYS A 52 -50.75 6.32 -24.70
C LYS A 52 -49.79 7.33 -25.36
N GLY A 53 -48.50 7.26 -25.02
CA GLY A 53 -47.48 8.16 -25.56
C GLY A 53 -47.36 9.50 -24.86
N ASN A 54 -47.99 9.67 -23.70
CA ASN A 54 -47.80 10.84 -22.85
C ASN A 54 -47.26 10.43 -21.49
N ILE A 55 -46.20 11.11 -21.07
CA ILE A 55 -45.64 10.96 -19.72
C ILE A 55 -46.52 11.74 -18.75
N ILE A 56 -47.08 11.04 -17.77
CA ILE A 56 -47.93 11.61 -16.72
C ILE A 56 -47.44 11.16 -15.35
N ASN A 57 -47.55 12.04 -14.35
CA ASN A 57 -47.26 11.71 -12.97
C ASN A 57 -48.57 11.41 -12.25
N VAL A 58 -48.76 10.16 -11.86
CA VAL A 58 -49.98 9.71 -11.18
C VAL A 58 -49.72 9.53 -9.70
N ALA A 59 -50.73 9.75 -8.87
CA ALA A 59 -50.63 9.39 -7.46
C ALA A 59 -50.52 7.86 -7.35
N GLN A 60 -49.73 7.37 -6.39
CA GLN A 60 -49.57 5.94 -6.11
C GLN A 60 -50.91 5.19 -5.98
N ALA A 61 -51.93 5.81 -5.38
CA ALA A 61 -53.28 5.24 -5.26
C ALA A 61 -53.98 4.95 -6.60
N SER A 62 -53.54 5.59 -7.69
CA SER A 62 -54.05 5.39 -9.05
C SER A 62 -53.16 4.48 -9.90
N LEU A 63 -51.96 4.12 -9.42
CA LEU A 63 -50.97 3.34 -10.17
C LEU A 63 -51.53 2.00 -10.63
N LYS A 64 -52.24 1.28 -9.74
CA LYS A 64 -52.82 -0.02 -10.10
C LYS A 64 -53.87 0.07 -11.21
N VAL A 65 -54.61 1.18 -11.29
CA VAL A 65 -55.59 1.39 -12.36
C VAL A 65 -54.89 1.61 -13.70
N HIS A 66 -53.79 2.36 -13.69
CA HIS A 66 -52.97 2.61 -14.88
C HIS A 66 -52.30 1.32 -15.38
N ILE A 67 -51.71 0.51 -14.48
CA ILE A 67 -51.17 -0.82 -14.82
C ILE A 67 -52.26 -1.72 -15.42
N ASN A 68 -53.45 -1.77 -14.82
CA ASN A 68 -54.56 -2.58 -15.33
C ASN A 68 -55.10 -2.09 -16.69
N HIS A 69 -54.85 -0.82 -17.04
CA HIS A 69 -55.17 -0.27 -18.35
C HIS A 69 -54.06 -0.49 -19.38
N GLY A 70 -52.94 -1.12 -18.99
CA GLY A 70 -51.80 -1.41 -19.85
C GLY A 70 -50.86 -0.23 -20.04
N ASP A 71 -50.80 0.71 -19.09
CA ASP A 71 -49.86 1.81 -19.14
C ASP A 71 -48.48 1.38 -18.63
N ALA A 72 -47.42 1.87 -19.29
CA ALA A 72 -46.06 1.64 -18.85
C ALA A 72 -45.73 2.55 -17.66
N VAL A 73 -44.95 2.05 -16.72
CA VAL A 73 -44.61 2.70 -15.44
C VAL A 73 -43.10 2.72 -15.32
N ASP A 74 -42.60 3.88 -14.96
CA ASP A 74 -41.21 4.21 -14.65
C ASP A 74 -41.14 4.28 -13.11
N LEU A 75 -40.62 3.21 -12.51
CA LEU A 75 -40.70 2.96 -11.08
C LEU A 75 -39.58 3.66 -10.29
N ASP A 76 -38.45 3.93 -10.93
CA ASP A 76 -37.26 4.53 -10.33
C ASP A 76 -36.98 5.97 -10.81
N GLY A 77 -37.68 6.42 -11.85
CA GLY A 77 -37.61 7.78 -12.37
C GLY A 77 -36.45 8.02 -13.35
N ASP A 78 -35.85 6.97 -13.90
CA ASP A 78 -34.70 7.05 -14.79
C ASP A 78 -35.08 7.33 -16.26
N GLY A 79 -36.38 7.22 -16.59
CA GLY A 79 -36.94 7.47 -17.90
C GLY A 79 -37.13 6.22 -18.78
N PHE A 80 -36.87 5.03 -18.24
CA PHE A 80 -37.22 3.73 -18.81
C PHE A 80 -38.48 3.16 -18.12
N TYR A 81 -39.14 2.17 -18.73
CA TYR A 81 -40.44 1.71 -18.25
C TYR A 81 -40.56 0.19 -18.36
N HIS A 82 -41.27 -0.42 -17.41
CA HIS A 82 -41.43 -1.88 -17.28
C HIS A 82 -42.07 -2.64 -18.47
N ILE A 83 -42.52 -1.94 -19.52
CA ILE A 83 -43.01 -2.53 -20.77
C ILE A 83 -42.71 -1.61 -21.95
N ASP A 84 -42.57 -2.22 -23.13
CA ASP A 84 -42.54 -1.56 -24.44
C ASP A 84 -43.60 -0.46 -24.53
N ASN A 85 -43.14 0.77 -24.76
CA ASN A 85 -44.02 1.93 -24.77
C ASN A 85 -43.55 3.01 -25.75
N PRO A 86 -44.46 3.88 -26.22
CA PRO A 86 -44.13 4.94 -27.16
C PRO A 86 -43.44 6.17 -26.53
N CYS A 87 -43.23 6.22 -25.21
CA CYS A 87 -42.59 7.35 -24.53
C CYS A 87 -41.06 7.22 -24.44
N SER A 88 -40.48 6.02 -24.62
CA SER A 88 -39.03 5.82 -24.75
C SER A 88 -38.72 4.98 -26.01
N ALA A 89 -37.68 5.37 -26.76
CA ALA A 89 -37.41 4.83 -28.09
C ALA A 89 -36.48 3.59 -28.10
N THR A 90 -36.06 3.13 -26.93
CA THR A 90 -35.08 2.05 -26.74
C THR A 90 -35.32 1.39 -25.38
N ASP A 91 -36.23 0.44 -25.33
CA ASP A 91 -36.36 -0.49 -24.21
C ASP A 91 -35.48 -1.72 -24.54
N PHE A 92 -34.22 -1.63 -24.13
CA PHE A 92 -33.35 -2.79 -23.94
C PHE A 92 -32.90 -2.72 -22.49
N ASP A 93 -33.84 -2.89 -21.55
CA ASP A 93 -33.68 -3.67 -20.31
C ASP A 93 -34.80 -3.33 -19.32
N ASP A 94 -35.91 -4.07 -19.43
CA ASP A 94 -36.74 -4.49 -18.29
C ASP A 94 -37.33 -5.90 -18.56
N THR A 95 -36.74 -6.63 -19.52
CA THR A 95 -37.18 -7.98 -19.93
C THR A 95 -36.56 -9.11 -19.14
N ILE A 96 -35.93 -8.85 -17.99
CA ILE A 96 -35.96 -9.88 -16.95
C ILE A 96 -37.39 -9.85 -16.45
N ALA A 97 -38.17 -10.85 -16.88
CA ALA A 97 -39.46 -11.13 -16.29
C ALA A 97 -39.32 -10.97 -14.78
N PHE A 98 -40.00 -9.97 -14.23
CA PHE A 98 -40.21 -9.77 -12.81
C PHE A 98 -41.03 -10.98 -12.30
N ASP A 99 -40.37 -12.13 -12.26
CA ASP A 99 -40.87 -13.31 -11.59
C ASP A 99 -40.66 -13.03 -10.11
N GLN A 100 -41.73 -12.58 -9.44
CA GLN A 100 -41.72 -12.44 -7.99
C GLN A 100 -41.40 -13.76 -7.26
N ASN A 101 -41.25 -14.88 -7.95
CA ASN A 101 -40.74 -16.13 -7.37
C ASN A 101 -39.21 -16.24 -7.33
N THR A 102 -38.45 -15.34 -7.96
CA THR A 102 -36.97 -15.33 -7.92
C THR A 102 -36.38 -14.25 -7.00
N LEU A 103 -37.22 -13.34 -6.49
CA LEU A 103 -36.89 -12.42 -5.41
C LEU A 103 -37.16 -13.15 -4.09
N VAL A 104 -36.12 -13.71 -3.48
CA VAL A 104 -36.18 -14.26 -2.14
C VAL A 104 -35.43 -13.30 -1.25
N ASP A 105 -36.19 -12.71 -0.34
CA ASP A 105 -35.76 -12.02 0.88
C ASP A 105 -35.90 -13.05 2.00
N ALA A 106 -34.85 -13.87 2.13
CA ALA A 106 -34.77 -15.02 3.02
C ALA A 106 -34.70 -14.60 4.49
N ASP A 107 -34.10 -13.44 4.76
CA ASP A 107 -33.79 -12.96 6.10
C ASP A 107 -34.81 -11.91 6.62
N GLY A 108 -35.54 -11.24 5.72
CA GLY A 108 -36.62 -10.30 6.00
C GLY A 108 -36.16 -8.85 6.19
N ASP A 109 -34.97 -8.48 5.72
CA ASP A 109 -34.38 -7.14 5.91
C ASP A 109 -34.74 -6.12 4.81
N GLY A 110 -35.27 -6.62 3.69
CA GLY A 110 -35.78 -5.81 2.57
C GLY A 110 -34.83 -5.64 1.40
N PHE A 111 -33.72 -6.38 1.32
CA PHE A 111 -32.85 -6.49 0.14
C PHE A 111 -33.15 -7.81 -0.65
N TYR A 112 -32.57 -8.02 -1.84
CA TYR A 112 -32.92 -9.15 -2.75
C TYR A 112 -31.72 -9.64 -3.60
N ASN A 113 -31.58 -10.97 -3.79
CA ASN A 113 -30.48 -11.66 -4.51
C ASN A 113 -30.45 -11.60 -6.07
N ILE A 114 -31.02 -10.59 -6.73
CA ILE A 114 -30.77 -10.39 -8.17
C ILE A 114 -30.41 -8.94 -8.37
N ASP A 115 -29.27 -8.71 -9.04
CA ASP A 115 -28.73 -7.43 -9.52
C ASP A 115 -29.80 -6.34 -9.58
N ASN A 116 -30.01 -5.74 -8.42
CA ASN A 116 -30.83 -4.57 -8.29
C ASN A 116 -29.87 -3.41 -8.56
N PRO A 117 -30.10 -2.56 -9.56
CA PRO A 117 -29.27 -1.37 -9.77
C PRO A 117 -29.28 -0.39 -8.56
N PHE A 118 -30.07 -0.69 -7.53
CA PHE A 118 -30.18 0.03 -6.27
C PHE A 118 -29.65 -0.72 -5.02
N SER A 119 -29.02 -1.89 -5.14
CA SER A 119 -28.47 -2.61 -3.98
C SER A 119 -27.15 -3.28 -4.33
N GLU A 120 -26.16 -3.14 -3.45
CA GLU A 120 -25.02 -4.06 -3.45
C GLU A 120 -25.58 -5.47 -3.27
N THR A 121 -24.98 -6.45 -3.95
CA THR A 121 -25.46 -7.84 -3.97
C THR A 121 -25.69 -8.31 -2.55
N ASP A 122 -26.93 -8.65 -2.22
CA ASP A 122 -27.29 -9.14 -0.90
C ASP A 122 -27.09 -10.65 -0.82
N CYS A 123 -26.15 -11.05 0.03
CA CYS A 123 -25.46 -12.34 -0.05
C CYS A 123 -26.16 -13.45 0.71
N ASP A 124 -26.98 -13.09 1.69
CA ASP A 124 -27.77 -14.01 2.50
C ASP A 124 -29.08 -14.46 1.81
N ASP A 125 -29.45 -13.75 0.75
CA ASP A 125 -30.58 -14.05 -0.11
C ASP A 125 -30.25 -14.99 -1.28
N ALA A 126 -28.98 -15.38 -1.46
CA ALA A 126 -28.50 -16.28 -2.50
C ALA A 126 -29.21 -17.66 -2.50
N ILE A 127 -30.29 -17.79 -3.28
CA ILE A 127 -31.18 -18.98 -3.38
C ILE A 127 -30.47 -20.22 -3.97
N ALA A 128 -29.17 -20.18 -4.23
CA ALA A 128 -28.43 -21.29 -4.84
C ALA A 128 -27.34 -21.90 -3.95
N PHE A 129 -27.06 -21.32 -2.79
CA PHE A 129 -26.03 -21.83 -1.87
C PHE A 129 -26.64 -22.18 -0.52
N ASP A 130 -26.15 -23.25 0.10
CA ASP A 130 -26.53 -23.58 1.47
C ASP A 130 -25.94 -22.52 2.40
N GLN A 131 -26.74 -21.47 2.65
CA GLN A 131 -26.51 -20.33 3.53
C GLN A 131 -25.97 -20.72 4.92
N SER A 132 -26.12 -21.99 5.33
CA SER A 132 -25.53 -22.48 6.59
C SER A 132 -24.00 -22.67 6.56
N THR A 133 -23.37 -22.45 5.40
CA THR A 133 -21.93 -22.63 5.21
C THR A 133 -21.16 -21.33 4.94
N LEU A 134 -21.85 -20.24 4.60
CA LEU A 134 -21.26 -18.91 4.48
C LEU A 134 -21.01 -18.37 5.89
N VAL A 135 -19.75 -18.30 6.26
CA VAL A 135 -19.31 -17.72 7.53
C VAL A 135 -18.37 -16.59 7.19
N ASP A 136 -18.70 -15.41 7.72
CA ASP A 136 -17.83 -14.25 7.86
C ASP A 136 -17.60 -14.12 9.37
N ALA A 137 -16.56 -14.80 9.87
CA ALA A 137 -16.34 -14.93 11.30
C ALA A 137 -15.57 -13.75 11.90
N ASP A 138 -14.87 -12.97 11.09
CA ASP A 138 -14.12 -11.80 11.53
C ASP A 138 -14.74 -10.44 11.15
N GLY A 139 -15.76 -10.44 10.29
CA GLY A 139 -16.59 -9.30 9.96
C GLY A 139 -15.97 -8.35 8.93
N ASP A 140 -15.12 -8.84 8.02
CA ASP A 140 -14.47 -8.02 7.00
C ASP A 140 -15.22 -7.97 5.65
N GLY A 141 -16.31 -8.72 5.53
CA GLY A 141 -17.15 -8.77 4.34
C GLY A 141 -16.73 -9.83 3.31
N PHE A 142 -15.73 -10.64 3.61
CA PHE A 142 -15.37 -11.83 2.85
C PHE A 142 -15.78 -13.08 3.62
N TYR A 143 -16.06 -14.16 2.89
CA TYR A 143 -16.58 -15.39 3.48
C TYR A 143 -15.63 -16.55 3.23
N ASN A 144 -15.64 -17.53 4.13
CA ASN A 144 -14.84 -18.76 4.08
C ASN A 144 -14.99 -19.65 2.82
N ILE A 145 -15.82 -19.27 1.85
CA ILE A 145 -15.98 -19.94 0.56
C ILE A 145 -16.40 -18.95 -0.53
N ASP A 146 -15.86 -19.15 -1.74
CA ASP A 146 -16.21 -18.42 -2.95
C ASP A 146 -17.73 -18.38 -3.13
N ASN A 147 -18.26 -17.17 -3.30
CA ASN A 147 -19.68 -16.94 -3.46
C ASN A 147 -19.93 -15.74 -4.40
N PRO A 148 -21.19 -15.43 -4.76
CA PRO A 148 -21.48 -14.33 -5.68
C PRO A 148 -21.07 -12.93 -5.20
N CYS A 149 -20.79 -12.76 -3.91
CA CYS A 149 -20.45 -11.47 -3.31
C CYS A 149 -18.96 -11.25 -3.08
N SER A 150 -18.21 -12.33 -2.83
CA SER A 150 -16.80 -12.25 -2.53
C SER A 150 -16.04 -13.46 -3.04
N GLU A 151 -14.75 -13.26 -3.31
CA GLU A 151 -13.80 -14.37 -3.37
C GLU A 151 -13.62 -14.98 -1.96
N THR A 152 -13.08 -16.19 -1.89
CA THR A 152 -12.86 -16.92 -0.63
C THR A 152 -11.90 -16.16 0.28
N ASP A 153 -12.30 -15.96 1.53
CA ASP A 153 -11.39 -15.57 2.60
C ASP A 153 -10.51 -16.77 3.01
N CYS A 154 -9.20 -16.56 2.89
CA CYS A 154 -8.18 -17.54 3.24
C CYS A 154 -7.89 -17.60 4.75
N ASP A 155 -8.27 -16.60 5.55
CA ASP A 155 -8.18 -16.57 7.01
C ASP A 155 -9.39 -15.85 7.66
N ASP A 156 -10.54 -16.55 7.67
CA ASP A 156 -11.85 -16.21 8.29
C ASP A 156 -11.83 -15.98 9.83
N ALA A 157 -10.67 -15.62 10.38
CA ALA A 157 -10.46 -15.24 11.78
C ALA A 157 -9.64 -13.95 11.91
N ASN A 158 -9.20 -13.35 10.82
CA ASN A 158 -8.36 -12.17 10.77
C ASN A 158 -8.84 -11.16 9.71
N PRO A 159 -9.51 -10.07 10.12
CA PRO A 159 -10.18 -9.14 9.20
C PRO A 159 -9.20 -8.24 8.39
N ASN A 160 -7.90 -8.53 8.46
CA ASN A 160 -6.87 -7.88 7.65
C ASN A 160 -6.29 -8.82 6.57
N VAL A 161 -6.75 -10.07 6.50
CA VAL A 161 -6.35 -11.06 5.50
C VAL A 161 -7.60 -11.41 4.70
N ASN A 162 -7.70 -10.90 3.48
CA ASN A 162 -8.86 -11.09 2.62
C ASN A 162 -8.56 -10.68 1.17
N PRO A 163 -9.37 -11.09 0.18
CA PRO A 163 -9.21 -10.73 -1.23
C PRO A 163 -9.06 -9.23 -1.57
N GLY A 164 -9.44 -8.32 -0.66
CA GLY A 164 -9.29 -6.88 -0.83
C GLY A 164 -8.09 -6.26 -0.12
N ALA A 165 -7.33 -7.05 0.66
CA ALA A 165 -6.22 -6.57 1.46
C ALA A 165 -5.00 -6.20 0.59
N THR A 166 -4.11 -5.40 1.16
CA THR A 166 -2.80 -5.11 0.57
C THR A 166 -1.75 -5.97 1.26
N GLU A 167 -0.87 -6.59 0.48
CA GLU A 167 0.26 -7.38 0.99
C GLU A 167 1.10 -6.64 2.03
N ILE A 168 1.34 -7.29 3.16
CA ILE A 168 2.26 -6.85 4.21
C ILE A 168 3.59 -7.59 4.02
N CYS A 169 4.42 -7.00 3.17
CA CYS A 169 5.71 -7.52 2.79
C CYS A 169 6.59 -8.05 3.94
N GLY A 170 7.06 -9.28 3.77
CA GLY A 170 7.98 -9.96 4.68
C GLY A 170 7.30 -10.60 5.89
N ASN A 171 5.97 -10.67 5.92
CA ASN A 171 5.24 -11.41 6.96
C ASN A 171 5.08 -12.90 6.62
N SER A 172 5.37 -13.31 5.38
CA SER A 172 5.21 -14.69 4.87
C SER A 172 3.78 -15.22 4.89
N PHE A 173 2.79 -14.33 4.74
CA PHE A 173 1.38 -14.64 4.59
C PHE A 173 0.88 -14.14 3.22
N ASP A 174 -0.16 -14.79 2.73
CA ASP A 174 -0.97 -14.34 1.60
C ASP A 174 -2.04 -13.44 2.22
N ASP A 175 -1.79 -12.13 2.29
CA ASP A 175 -2.71 -11.20 2.96
C ASP A 175 -3.92 -10.91 2.06
N ASN A 176 -3.72 -10.91 0.74
CA ASN A 176 -4.75 -10.61 -0.24
C ASN A 176 -5.48 -11.85 -0.79
N CYS A 177 -5.23 -13.04 -0.25
CA CYS A 177 -5.83 -14.33 -0.64
C CYS A 177 -5.75 -14.67 -2.15
N ASP A 178 -4.78 -14.13 -2.90
CA ASP A 178 -4.65 -14.38 -4.34
C ASP A 178 -3.83 -15.64 -4.69
N GLY A 179 -3.30 -16.31 -3.66
CA GLY A 179 -2.51 -17.52 -3.75
C GLY A 179 -1.02 -17.29 -3.95
N ASN A 180 -0.57 -16.05 -4.00
CA ASN A 180 0.83 -15.65 -3.90
C ASN A 180 1.11 -15.18 -2.46
N VAL A 181 2.38 -14.98 -2.13
CA VAL A 181 2.81 -14.57 -0.79
C VAL A 181 3.81 -13.46 -0.98
N ASP A 182 3.59 -12.31 -0.33
CA ASP A 182 4.48 -11.15 -0.35
C ASP A 182 4.75 -10.60 -1.78
N GLU A 183 3.77 -10.64 -2.69
CA GLU A 183 3.90 -10.07 -4.04
C GLU A 183 3.73 -8.54 -4.11
N ASP A 184 4.12 -7.94 -5.24
CA ASP A 184 4.10 -6.48 -5.49
C ASP A 184 4.81 -5.59 -4.43
N CYS A 185 5.63 -6.22 -3.59
CA CYS A 185 6.31 -5.62 -2.45
C CYS A 185 7.56 -4.77 -2.78
N GLY A 186 8.00 -4.75 -4.03
CA GLY A 186 9.34 -4.27 -4.38
C GLY A 186 10.44 -5.10 -3.69
N PRO A 187 11.71 -4.67 -3.77
CA PRO A 187 12.82 -5.40 -3.16
C PRO A 187 12.67 -5.54 -1.64
N GLN A 188 12.78 -6.76 -1.13
CA GLN A 188 12.76 -7.10 0.28
C GLN A 188 14.14 -7.49 0.79
N ILE A 189 14.35 -7.35 2.10
CA ILE A 189 15.58 -7.83 2.75
C ILE A 189 15.71 -9.34 2.51
N GLY A 190 16.86 -9.76 1.99
CA GLY A 190 17.11 -11.15 1.62
C GLY A 190 16.91 -11.45 0.13
N ASP A 191 16.32 -10.55 -0.66
CA ASP A 191 16.18 -10.80 -2.10
C ASP A 191 17.52 -10.85 -2.81
N LEU A 192 17.62 -11.73 -3.82
CA LEU A 192 18.77 -11.76 -4.72
C LEU A 192 18.58 -10.70 -5.82
N LEU A 193 19.30 -9.59 -5.70
CA LEU A 193 19.19 -8.46 -6.61
C LEU A 193 20.57 -7.99 -7.07
N GLU A 194 20.70 -7.72 -8.37
CA GLU A 194 21.93 -7.24 -9.02
C GLU A 194 23.25 -7.98 -8.67
N GLY A 195 23.15 -9.29 -8.38
CA GLY A 195 24.31 -10.12 -8.02
C GLY A 195 24.72 -10.10 -6.55
N GLY A 196 23.87 -9.53 -5.67
CA GLY A 196 24.02 -9.56 -4.22
C GLY A 196 22.70 -9.85 -3.50
N ILE A 197 22.75 -9.96 -2.18
CA ILE A 197 21.57 -10.12 -1.31
C ILE A 197 21.22 -8.75 -0.71
N VAL A 198 19.97 -8.33 -0.83
CA VAL A 198 19.48 -7.07 -0.24
C VAL A 198 19.65 -7.09 1.28
N ILE A 199 20.35 -6.09 1.81
CA ILE A 199 20.65 -5.93 3.25
C ILE A 199 20.06 -4.65 3.85
N TYR A 200 19.59 -3.73 3.00
CA TYR A 200 19.05 -2.44 3.43
C TYR A 200 18.09 -1.93 2.37
N ILE A 201 16.94 -1.41 2.81
CA ILE A 201 15.98 -0.68 1.98
C ILE A 201 15.92 0.76 2.49
N ALA A 202 16.16 1.71 1.59
CA ALA A 202 16.09 3.13 1.89
C ALA A 202 14.63 3.54 2.18
N PRO A 203 14.36 4.31 3.26
CA PRO A 203 13.00 4.79 3.55
C PRO A 203 12.38 5.67 2.44
N ALA A 204 13.23 6.24 1.59
CA ALA A 204 12.86 6.92 0.36
C ALA A 204 14.05 6.84 -0.62
N PRO A 205 13.81 6.88 -1.95
CA PRO A 205 14.87 6.87 -2.93
C PRO A 205 15.93 7.94 -2.65
N THR A 206 17.18 7.51 -2.47
CA THR A 206 18.30 8.35 -2.03
C THR A 206 19.56 7.93 -2.78
N ASP A 207 20.39 8.88 -3.18
CA ASP A 207 21.69 8.61 -3.82
C ASP A 207 22.68 8.08 -2.77
N LEU A 208 22.79 6.75 -2.67
CA LEU A 208 23.60 6.03 -1.68
C LEU A 208 25.03 5.84 -2.17
N ASP A 209 25.26 5.81 -3.48
CA ASP A 209 26.59 5.61 -4.07
C ASP A 209 27.27 6.90 -4.60
N GLY A 210 26.54 8.02 -4.62
CA GLY A 210 27.03 9.34 -5.03
C GLY A 210 27.16 9.52 -6.54
N ASP A 211 26.56 8.66 -7.36
CA ASP A 211 26.61 8.74 -8.82
C ASP A 211 25.57 9.72 -9.42
N GLY A 212 24.62 10.19 -8.59
CA GLY A 212 23.54 11.10 -8.96
C GLY A 212 22.25 10.43 -9.43
N VAL A 213 22.18 9.11 -9.41
CA VAL A 213 20.97 8.28 -9.53
C VAL A 213 20.43 8.02 -8.12
N LEU A 214 19.11 7.89 -7.99
CA LEU A 214 18.51 7.57 -6.69
C LEU A 214 18.42 6.06 -6.54
N ASP A 215 18.96 5.56 -5.43
CA ASP A 215 18.94 4.17 -5.06
C ASP A 215 17.79 3.88 -4.09
N THR A 216 17.36 2.64 -4.09
CA THR A 216 16.32 2.09 -3.24
C THR A 216 16.88 1.24 -2.11
N GLY A 217 18.15 0.84 -2.16
CA GLY A 217 18.77 0.07 -1.09
C GLY A 217 20.23 -0.31 -1.32
N LEU A 218 20.71 -1.25 -0.51
CA LEU A 218 22.04 -1.86 -0.64
C LEU A 218 21.95 -3.38 -0.74
N VAL A 219 22.78 -3.96 -1.60
CA VAL A 219 23.04 -5.40 -1.64
C VAL A 219 24.43 -5.73 -1.11
N CYS A 220 24.57 -6.87 -0.44
CA CYS A 220 25.84 -7.47 -0.02
C CYS A 220 26.28 -8.56 -1.00
N ALA A 221 27.59 -8.72 -1.19
CA ALA A 221 28.16 -9.78 -2.01
C ALA A 221 27.78 -11.18 -1.47
N LEU A 222 27.70 -12.15 -2.38
CA LEU A 222 27.24 -13.52 -2.08
C LEU A 222 28.26 -14.40 -1.35
N GLU A 223 29.52 -13.97 -1.29
CA GLU A 223 30.60 -14.73 -0.65
C GLU A 223 31.56 -13.78 0.09
N ASP A 224 32.23 -14.32 1.11
CA ASP A 224 33.33 -13.64 1.78
C ASP A 224 34.47 -13.32 0.81
N LEU A 225 34.98 -12.10 0.91
CA LEU A 225 36.20 -11.72 0.21
C LEU A 225 37.44 -12.09 1.05
N PRO A 226 38.63 -12.22 0.41
CA PRO A 226 39.85 -12.62 1.10
C PRO A 226 40.13 -11.81 2.36
N ARG A 227 40.58 -12.51 3.41
CA ARG A 227 41.01 -11.89 4.66
C ARG A 227 42.29 -11.08 4.43
N VAL A 228 42.22 -9.76 4.61
CA VAL A 228 43.29 -8.83 4.26
C VAL A 228 43.45 -7.72 5.30
N THR A 229 44.55 -6.98 5.23
CA THR A 229 44.73 -5.75 6.01
C THR A 229 43.85 -4.63 5.47
N TRP A 230 43.47 -3.67 6.32
CA TRP A 230 42.75 -2.48 5.88
C TRP A 230 43.56 -1.70 4.83
N GLY A 231 44.84 -1.46 5.15
CA GLY A 231 45.81 -0.78 4.28
C GLY A 231 46.49 0.40 4.96
N CYS A 232 47.51 0.99 4.31
CA CYS A 232 47.96 2.37 4.59
C CYS A 232 48.31 2.63 6.06
N ARG A 233 49.07 1.70 6.67
CA ARG A 233 49.39 1.73 8.09
C ARG A 233 50.09 3.03 8.50
N PHE A 234 49.84 3.47 9.72
CA PHE A 234 50.44 4.67 10.33
C PHE A 234 50.26 5.94 9.49
N THR A 235 49.26 5.97 8.60
CA THR A 235 49.00 7.08 7.68
C THR A 235 47.55 7.50 7.86
N ASP A 236 47.35 8.79 8.06
CA ASP A 236 46.03 9.43 8.05
C ASP A 236 45.65 9.71 6.61
N LEU A 237 44.47 9.26 6.18
CA LEU A 237 44.01 9.47 4.80
C LEU A 237 43.22 10.78 4.76
N PRO A 238 43.77 11.86 4.16
CA PRO A 238 43.20 13.20 4.28
C PRO A 238 41.79 13.35 3.70
N ASP A 239 41.43 12.53 2.72
CA ASP A 239 40.11 12.55 2.08
C ASP A 239 39.12 11.57 2.72
N VAL A 240 39.57 10.73 3.68
CA VAL A 240 38.70 9.82 4.44
C VAL A 240 38.33 10.46 5.79
N PRO A 241 37.03 10.69 6.06
CA PRO A 241 36.61 11.28 7.33
C PRO A 241 36.92 10.36 8.53
N ASN A 242 37.64 10.92 9.50
CA ASN A 242 37.97 10.22 10.74
C ASN A 242 36.80 10.20 11.72
N VAL A 243 36.32 8.99 12.06
CA VAL A 243 35.22 8.79 13.01
C VAL A 243 35.75 8.31 14.36
N THR A 244 35.62 9.13 15.40
CA THR A 244 36.15 8.84 16.75
C THR A 244 35.07 8.48 17.77
N SER A 245 33.79 8.48 17.39
CA SER A 245 32.67 8.09 18.24
C SER A 245 32.57 6.56 18.36
N SER A 246 32.13 6.08 19.52
CA SER A 246 31.89 4.65 19.77
C SER A 246 30.48 4.49 20.37
N PRO A 247 29.50 3.95 19.64
CA PRO A 247 29.58 3.45 18.26
C PRO A 247 29.84 4.58 17.22
N PRO A 248 30.42 4.24 16.05
CA PRO A 248 30.67 5.18 14.96
C PRO A 248 29.41 5.90 14.50
N SER A 249 29.53 7.21 14.32
CA SER A 249 28.46 8.09 13.86
C SER A 249 29.03 9.38 13.30
N GLY A 250 28.30 9.98 12.36
CA GLY A 250 28.73 11.13 11.57
C GLY A 250 29.44 10.72 10.29
N LEU A 251 29.80 11.73 9.50
CA LEU A 251 30.43 11.59 8.19
C LEU A 251 31.60 10.59 8.22
N GLY A 252 31.57 9.62 7.32
CA GLY A 252 32.49 8.49 7.23
C GLY A 252 31.93 7.19 7.81
N ALA A 253 30.84 7.24 8.59
CA ALA A 253 30.22 6.07 9.21
C ALA A 253 28.75 5.86 8.83
N GLU A 254 28.09 6.83 8.20
CA GLU A 254 26.65 6.76 7.90
C GLU A 254 26.36 5.81 6.73
N ILE A 255 25.09 5.42 6.60
CA ILE A 255 24.61 4.73 5.39
C ILE A 255 24.73 5.70 4.21
N GLY A 256 25.37 5.26 3.11
CA GLY A 256 25.76 6.08 1.96
C GLY A 256 27.22 6.57 1.99
N ASP A 257 27.92 6.42 3.12
CA ASP A 257 29.33 6.85 3.21
C ASP A 257 30.31 5.80 2.65
N GLY A 258 29.92 4.52 2.49
CA GLY A 258 30.86 3.45 2.15
C GLY A 258 31.55 3.64 0.81
N VAL A 259 30.80 4.09 -0.20
CA VAL A 259 31.31 4.35 -1.55
C VAL A 259 32.35 5.48 -1.55
N SER A 260 32.07 6.57 -0.83
CA SER A 260 32.85 7.80 -0.85
C SER A 260 34.12 7.59 -0.04
N ASN A 261 34.00 6.90 1.10
CA ASN A 261 35.13 6.37 1.84
C ASN A 261 36.01 5.47 0.98
N THR A 262 35.43 4.47 0.30
CA THR A 262 36.21 3.52 -0.53
C THR A 262 36.96 4.24 -1.65
N ASN A 263 36.31 5.21 -2.30
CA ASN A 263 36.94 6.05 -3.31
C ASN A 263 38.08 6.91 -2.74
N ALA A 264 37.86 7.55 -1.59
CA ALA A 264 38.87 8.33 -0.89
C ALA A 264 40.06 7.48 -0.42
N ILE A 265 39.80 6.28 0.11
CA ILE A 265 40.83 5.31 0.50
C ILE A 265 41.73 4.99 -0.68
N LEU A 266 41.14 4.69 -1.84
CA LEU A 266 41.90 4.33 -3.05
C LEU A 266 42.57 5.54 -3.71
N LEU A 267 42.06 6.75 -3.47
CA LEU A 267 42.69 7.99 -3.90
C LEU A 267 43.95 8.28 -3.09
N ASP A 268 43.85 8.22 -1.76
CA ASP A 268 44.96 8.51 -0.84
C ASP A 268 45.96 7.35 -0.74
N CYS A 269 45.49 6.13 -0.99
CA CYS A 269 46.27 4.91 -0.83
C CYS A 269 45.83 3.83 -1.83
N THR A 270 46.42 3.93 -3.03
CA THR A 270 46.05 3.11 -4.20
C THR A 270 46.20 1.61 -4.04
N ASP A 271 46.99 1.15 -3.05
CA ASP A 271 47.25 -0.27 -2.78
C ASP A 271 46.54 -0.80 -1.52
N ALA A 272 45.57 -0.05 -0.97
CA ALA A 272 44.77 -0.45 0.19
C ALA A 272 44.05 -1.79 -0.03
N PRO A 273 44.45 -2.89 0.64
CA PRO A 273 43.97 -4.23 0.26
C PRO A 273 42.48 -4.45 0.50
N ALA A 274 41.89 -3.89 1.56
CA ALA A 274 40.47 -4.08 1.84
C ALA A 274 39.57 -3.40 0.81
N ALA A 275 39.86 -2.14 0.46
CA ALA A 275 39.13 -1.41 -0.57
C ALA A 275 39.32 -2.03 -1.97
N LEU A 276 40.54 -2.47 -2.31
CA LEU A 276 40.81 -3.19 -3.55
C LEU A 276 40.09 -4.55 -3.61
N SER A 277 39.97 -5.23 -2.47
CA SER A 277 39.25 -6.50 -2.38
C SER A 277 37.78 -6.31 -2.75
N ALA A 278 37.12 -5.28 -2.21
CA ALA A 278 35.73 -4.95 -2.58
C ALA A 278 35.60 -4.60 -4.07
N ARG A 279 36.48 -3.72 -4.59
CA ARG A 279 36.50 -3.33 -6.00
C ARG A 279 36.85 -4.46 -6.97
N SER A 280 37.33 -5.61 -6.48
CA SER A 280 37.61 -6.77 -7.34
C SER A 280 36.34 -7.40 -7.92
N LEU A 281 35.18 -7.15 -7.31
CA LEU A 281 33.87 -7.59 -7.82
C LEU A 281 33.30 -6.67 -8.90
N GLY A 282 33.78 -5.41 -8.99
CA GLY A 282 33.34 -4.41 -9.95
C GLY A 282 33.55 -2.98 -9.46
N SER A 283 33.42 -2.00 -10.35
CA SER A 283 33.59 -0.57 -10.02
C SER A 283 32.55 -0.05 -9.03
N ASP A 284 31.42 -0.73 -8.94
CA ASP A 284 30.26 -0.26 -8.17
C ASP A 284 30.26 -0.91 -6.78
N TRP A 285 31.04 -1.98 -6.58
CA TRP A 285 31.20 -2.68 -5.29
C TRP A 285 32.21 -1.98 -4.39
N PHE A 286 31.80 -1.60 -3.18
CA PHE A 286 32.62 -0.86 -2.23
C PHE A 286 32.70 -1.54 -0.86
N LEU A 287 33.71 -1.15 -0.08
CA LEU A 287 33.84 -1.57 1.31
C LEU A 287 32.78 -0.81 2.12
N PRO A 288 31.89 -1.48 2.87
CA PRO A 288 30.79 -0.82 3.58
C PRO A 288 31.29 0.10 4.68
N SER A 289 30.61 1.22 4.91
CA SER A 289 30.77 2.05 6.11
C SER A 289 30.39 1.28 7.38
N ALA A 290 30.71 1.82 8.54
CA ALA A 290 30.39 1.20 9.82
C ALA A 290 28.89 0.91 9.99
N LYS A 291 27.99 1.78 9.53
CA LYS A 291 26.54 1.52 9.62
C LYS A 291 26.04 0.60 8.51
N GLU A 292 26.59 0.66 7.31
CA GLU A 292 26.23 -0.30 6.25
C GLU A 292 26.66 -1.73 6.61
N LEU A 293 27.83 -1.88 7.26
CA LEU A 293 28.26 -3.17 7.81
C LEU A 293 27.33 -3.65 8.93
N ASN A 294 26.78 -2.71 9.71
CA ASN A 294 25.79 -3.05 10.73
C ASN A 294 24.49 -3.56 10.12
N GLU A 295 24.04 -3.03 8.98
CA GLU A 295 22.86 -3.56 8.27
C GLU A 295 23.06 -5.03 7.86
N ILE A 296 24.27 -5.41 7.42
CA ILE A 296 24.60 -6.82 7.16
C ILE A 296 24.47 -7.65 8.46
N TYR A 297 24.96 -7.12 9.59
CA TYR A 297 24.90 -7.82 10.87
C TYR A 297 23.46 -7.98 11.39
N GLU A 298 22.62 -6.93 11.33
CA GLU A 298 21.22 -6.99 11.75
C GLU A 298 20.44 -8.03 10.93
N ASN A 299 20.76 -8.16 9.63
CA ASN A 299 20.13 -9.10 8.71
C ASN A 299 20.88 -10.43 8.56
N LYS A 300 21.91 -10.67 9.38
CA LYS A 300 22.79 -11.85 9.30
C LYS A 300 22.02 -13.17 9.29
N ALA A 301 20.97 -13.29 10.11
CA ALA A 301 20.18 -14.52 10.21
C ALA A 301 19.48 -14.87 8.88
N ILE A 302 19.02 -13.87 8.13
CA ILE A 302 18.39 -14.04 6.82
C ILE A 302 19.43 -14.57 5.82
N LEU A 303 20.62 -13.94 5.80
CA LEU A 303 21.72 -14.35 4.91
C LEU A 303 22.24 -15.76 5.26
N GLU A 304 22.33 -16.12 6.54
CA GLU A 304 22.70 -17.47 6.98
C GLU A 304 21.66 -18.53 6.60
N ALA A 305 20.37 -18.20 6.64
CA ALA A 305 19.30 -19.09 6.19
C ALA A 305 19.40 -19.40 4.68
N GLN A 306 20.00 -18.49 3.90
CA GLN A 306 20.29 -18.66 2.48
C GLN A 306 21.64 -19.35 2.21
N GLY A 307 22.35 -19.78 3.26
CA GLY A 307 23.60 -20.54 3.15
C GLY A 307 24.87 -19.69 3.22
N PHE A 308 24.77 -18.39 3.47
CA PHE A 308 25.95 -17.56 3.72
C PHE A 308 26.61 -17.96 5.05
N ALA A 309 27.94 -18.13 5.06
CA ALA A 309 28.67 -18.57 6.25
C ALA A 309 29.61 -17.47 6.75
N PHE A 310 29.10 -16.60 7.64
CA PHE A 310 29.88 -15.47 8.13
C PHE A 310 31.08 -15.90 9.00
N GLN A 311 32.17 -15.16 8.84
CA GLN A 311 33.33 -15.17 9.71
C GLN A 311 33.13 -14.27 10.94
N ASN A 312 34.09 -14.31 11.86
CA ASN A 312 33.96 -13.61 13.13
C ASN A 312 34.05 -12.07 13.04
N TYR A 313 34.80 -11.53 12.08
CA TYR A 313 35.11 -10.09 12.02
C TYR A 313 35.20 -9.60 10.59
N TYR A 314 34.67 -8.40 10.34
CA TYR A 314 34.67 -7.75 9.04
C TYR A 314 35.12 -6.29 9.10
N TRP A 315 35.94 -5.88 8.13
CA TRP A 315 36.33 -4.48 7.97
C TRP A 315 35.16 -3.62 7.51
N SER A 316 35.09 -2.39 8.04
CA SER A 316 34.36 -1.28 7.41
C SER A 316 35.34 -0.34 6.70
N SER A 317 34.84 0.55 5.86
CA SER A 317 35.58 1.65 5.24
C SER A 317 35.78 2.84 6.19
N THR A 318 35.19 2.80 7.38
CA THR A 318 35.24 3.91 8.33
C THR A 318 36.60 3.96 9.01
N GLU A 319 37.36 5.00 8.71
CA GLU A 319 38.64 5.28 9.34
C GLU A 319 38.44 5.90 10.73
N SER A 320 39.41 5.70 11.63
CA SER A 320 39.46 6.40 12.90
C SER A 320 40.85 6.92 13.18
N LYS A 321 40.90 8.13 13.75
CA LYS A 321 42.13 8.68 14.28
C LYS A 321 42.31 8.31 15.73
N ASP A 322 43.56 8.00 16.07
CA ASP A 322 44.17 8.14 17.39
C ASP A 322 43.37 7.65 18.61
N ILE A 323 43.64 6.40 19.02
CA ILE A 323 43.56 6.01 20.43
C ILE A 323 44.97 5.70 20.94
N GLY A 324 45.54 6.63 21.71
CA GLY A 324 46.80 6.41 22.43
C GLY A 324 48.04 6.44 21.54
N THR A 325 48.85 5.38 21.55
CA THR A 325 50.19 5.33 20.90
C THR A 325 50.18 4.82 19.46
N PHE A 326 49.01 4.49 18.90
CA PHE A 326 48.85 3.96 17.54
C PHE A 326 48.35 5.07 16.61
N GLU A 327 49.20 6.08 16.41
CA GLU A 327 48.86 7.26 15.58
C GLU A 327 48.50 6.81 14.16
N ASN A 328 47.30 7.20 13.71
CA ASN A 328 46.78 6.96 12.35
C ASN A 328 46.76 5.51 11.86
N ASP A 329 46.79 4.52 12.78
CA ASP A 329 46.82 3.10 12.42
C ASP A 329 45.50 2.39 12.74
N MET A 330 44.37 3.08 12.87
CA MET A 330 43.11 2.49 13.34
C MET A 330 41.98 2.61 12.30
N ALA A 331 41.16 1.56 12.19
CA ALA A 331 39.92 1.56 11.42
C ALA A 331 38.86 0.73 12.18
N TRP A 332 37.59 0.93 11.83
CA TRP A 332 36.48 0.21 12.47
C TRP A 332 36.23 -1.14 11.81
N MET A 333 36.01 -2.17 12.62
CA MET A 333 35.55 -3.50 12.21
C MET A 333 34.36 -3.91 13.08
N GLN A 334 33.50 -4.79 12.57
CA GLN A 334 32.40 -5.37 13.35
C GLN A 334 32.61 -6.85 13.61
N GLY A 335 32.32 -7.28 14.85
CA GLY A 335 32.29 -8.68 15.25
C GLY A 335 30.92 -9.29 14.96
N PHE A 336 30.87 -10.32 14.11
CA PHE A 336 29.62 -10.98 13.72
C PHE A 336 29.19 -12.10 14.68
N TYR A 337 30.03 -12.42 15.67
CA TYR A 337 29.69 -13.36 16.74
C TYR A 337 29.04 -12.67 17.96
N ASP A 338 29.17 -11.34 18.09
CA ASP A 338 28.63 -10.58 19.22
C ASP A 338 27.98 -9.23 18.86
N GLY A 339 28.00 -8.85 17.59
CA GLY A 339 27.41 -7.61 17.06
C GLY A 339 28.15 -6.34 17.38
N LYS A 340 29.27 -6.41 18.09
CA LYS A 340 29.95 -5.22 18.59
C LYS A 340 30.89 -4.67 17.54
N ILE A 341 31.03 -3.34 17.55
CA ILE A 341 32.00 -2.64 16.72
C ILE A 341 33.28 -2.37 17.51
N TYR A 342 34.42 -2.56 16.84
CA TYR A 342 35.75 -2.55 17.42
C TYR A 342 36.67 -1.64 16.62
N LEU A 343 37.53 -0.92 17.33
CA LEU A 343 38.69 -0.29 16.72
C LEU A 343 39.81 -1.32 16.60
N GLN A 344 40.36 -1.44 15.40
CA GLN A 344 41.41 -2.40 15.12
C GLN A 344 42.54 -1.76 14.32
N SER A 345 43.77 -2.25 14.54
CA SER A 345 44.92 -1.80 13.79
C SER A 345 44.75 -2.13 12.31
N LYS A 346 44.94 -1.14 11.43
CA LYS A 346 44.86 -1.25 9.96
C LYS A 346 45.77 -2.36 9.40
N GLY A 347 46.83 -2.73 10.12
CA GLY A 347 47.72 -3.83 9.76
C GLY A 347 47.25 -5.23 10.13
N SER A 348 46.07 -5.36 10.72
CA SER A 348 45.49 -6.66 11.08
C SER A 348 44.75 -7.25 9.90
N GLU A 349 44.88 -8.56 9.72
CA GLU A 349 44.06 -9.26 8.73
C GLU A 349 42.64 -9.48 9.27
N VAL A 350 41.64 -8.97 8.56
CA VAL A 350 40.21 -9.11 8.88
C VAL A 350 39.46 -9.43 7.58
N ASN A 351 38.32 -10.11 7.67
CA ASN A 351 37.56 -10.48 6.48
C ASN A 351 36.92 -9.23 5.86
N VAL A 352 36.56 -9.35 4.59
CA VAL A 352 35.96 -8.25 3.83
C VAL A 352 34.65 -8.72 3.26
N LEU A 353 33.64 -7.86 3.36
CA LEU A 353 32.43 -7.93 2.56
C LEU A 353 32.41 -6.69 1.68
N ALA A 354 31.73 -6.81 0.54
CA ALA A 354 31.47 -5.69 -0.33
C ALA A 354 29.97 -5.48 -0.43
N VAL A 355 29.59 -4.22 -0.56
CA VAL A 355 28.21 -3.81 -0.81
C VAL A 355 28.14 -2.97 -2.07
N LYS A 356 26.94 -2.83 -2.64
CA LYS A 356 26.64 -1.98 -3.79
C LYS A 356 25.21 -1.42 -3.64
N ALA A 357 24.97 -0.20 -4.10
CA ALA A 357 23.62 0.37 -4.16
C ALA A 357 22.82 -0.16 -5.37
N PHE A 358 21.49 -0.03 -5.34
CA PHE A 358 20.60 -0.48 -6.42
C PHE A 358 19.29 0.34 -6.50
#